data_AF-A0A2R7JAY2-F1
#
_entry.id   AF-A0A2R7JAY2-F1
#
_cell.length_a   1.000
_cell.length_b   1.000
_cell.length_c   1.000
_cell.angle_alpha   90.00
_cell.angle_beta   90.00
_cell.angle_gamma   90.00
#
_symmetry.space_group_name_H-M   'P 1'
#
loop_
_entity.id
_entity.type
_entity.pdbx_description
1 polymer ?
#
loop_
_entity_poly.entity_id
_entity_poly.type
_entity_poly.pdbx_seq_one_letter_code
_entity_poly.pdbx_strand_id
1 'polypeptide(L)'
;MRKLTLTAAAATFGLALAAPAFAQDGPPPSADDRAFTGPRVGVILGYDKLQPGRGPNSDIGSDRKADGLTYGGDFGYDVAVNKFVIGAEG
;
A
#
# COMPACT_ATOMS: atom_id res chain seq x y z
N MET A 1 13.24 15.82 28.89
CA MET A 1 13.25 14.34 28.86
C MET A 1 12.07 13.72 28.10
N ARG A 2 10.82 14.23 28.22
CA ARG A 2 9.65 13.72 27.47
C ARG A 2 9.78 13.68 25.93
N LYS A 3 10.49 14.66 25.33
CA LYS A 3 10.71 14.70 23.88
C LYS A 3 11.68 13.59 23.43
N LEU A 4 12.73 13.33 24.21
CA LEU A 4 13.70 12.26 23.94
C LEU A 4 13.08 10.87 24.05
N THR A 5 12.18 10.65 25.02
CA THR A 5 11.45 9.38 25.14
C THR A 5 10.50 9.15 23.98
N LEU A 6 9.87 10.21 23.45
CA LEU A 6 8.97 10.11 22.30
C LEU A 6 9.73 9.83 21.00
N THR A 7 10.87 10.49 20.80
CA THR A 7 11.77 10.24 19.65
C THR A 7 12.38 8.86 19.69
N ALA A 8 12.82 8.40 20.87
CA ALA A 8 13.33 7.05 21.04
C ALA A 8 12.25 6.01 20.71
N ALA A 9 11.04 6.16 21.27
CA ALA A 9 9.92 5.25 20.98
C ALA A 9 9.53 5.23 19.50
N ALA A 10 9.49 6.39 18.83
CA ALA A 10 9.21 6.47 17.40
C ALA A 10 10.30 5.80 16.55
N ALA A 11 11.57 5.94 16.94
CA ALA A 11 12.68 5.28 16.26
C ALA A 11 12.66 3.76 16.42
N THR A 12 12.35 3.24 17.62
CA THR A 12 12.18 1.78 17.83
C THR A 12 10.99 1.24 17.07
N PHE A 13 9.87 1.99 16.99
CA PHE A 13 8.71 1.58 16.21
C PHE A 13 9.00 1.56 14.70
N GLY A 14 9.73 2.57 14.19
CA GLY A 14 10.15 2.62 12.79
C GLY A 14 11.07 1.45 12.42
N LEU A 15 12.00 1.07 13.30
CA LEU A 15 12.88 -0.09 13.09
C LEU A 15 12.14 -1.44 13.20
N ALA A 16 11.12 -1.54 14.05
CA ALA A 16 10.31 -2.74 14.19
C ALA A 16 9.34 -2.97 13.01
N LEU A 17 8.89 -1.88 12.34
CA LEU A 17 8.03 -1.95 11.16
C LEU A 17 8.81 -1.96 9.84
N ALA A 18 10.07 -1.50 9.85
CA ALA A 18 11.00 -1.67 8.74
C ALA A 18 11.60 -3.08 8.74
N ALA A 19 10.75 -4.11 8.87
CA ALA A 19 11.15 -5.43 8.43
C ALA A 19 11.62 -5.28 6.96
N PRO A 20 12.85 -5.69 6.63
CA PRO A 20 13.25 -5.77 5.23
C PRO A 20 12.17 -6.52 4.48
N ALA A 21 11.74 -6.02 3.32
CA ALA A 21 10.94 -6.82 2.43
C ALA A 21 11.74 -8.12 2.20
N PHE A 22 11.26 -9.24 2.74
CA PHE A 22 11.92 -10.56 2.67
C PHE A 22 11.95 -11.13 1.23
N ALA A 23 12.01 -10.26 0.22
CA ALA A 23 12.04 -10.56 -1.20
C ALA A 23 13.13 -9.73 -1.91
N GLN A 24 14.29 -9.55 -1.25
CA GLN A 24 15.49 -8.97 -1.88
C GLN A 24 16.56 -10.05 -2.04
N ASP A 25 16.28 -11.05 -2.88
CA ASP A 25 17.34 -11.90 -3.40
C ASP A 25 17.85 -11.30 -4.74
N GLY A 26 19.13 -10.98 -4.78
CA GLY A 26 19.97 -11.17 -5.98
C GLY A 26 21.08 -12.15 -5.57
N PRO A 27 21.69 -12.99 -6.44
CA PRO A 27 22.11 -12.77 -7.85
C PRO A 27 21.70 -13.94 -8.83
N PRO A 28 22.13 -13.99 -10.12
CA PRO A 28 21.38 -14.39 -11.35
C PRO A 28 20.84 -15.84 -11.46
N PRO A 29 19.97 -16.15 -12.45
CA PRO A 29 18.81 -17.00 -12.24
C PRO A 29 19.09 -18.49 -12.32
N SER A 30 19.36 -19.08 -11.16
CA SER A 30 18.97 -20.46 -10.85
C SER A 30 17.48 -20.51 -10.51
N ALA A 31 16.88 -21.70 -10.35
CA ALA A 31 15.44 -21.86 -10.06
C ALA A 31 14.93 -21.13 -8.79
N ASP A 32 15.85 -20.50 -8.06
CA ASP A 32 15.71 -19.74 -6.83
C ASP A 32 15.50 -18.21 -7.06
N ASP A 33 15.75 -17.69 -8.27
CA ASP A 33 15.43 -16.29 -8.67
C ASP A 33 14.00 -16.12 -9.21
N ARG A 34 13.15 -17.14 -9.04
CA ARG A 34 11.77 -17.08 -9.53
C ARG A 34 10.96 -16.10 -8.69
N ALA A 35 10.11 -15.32 -9.38
CA ALA A 35 9.12 -14.50 -8.70
C ALA A 35 8.31 -15.32 -7.69
N PHE A 36 7.88 -14.67 -6.62
CA PHE A 36 7.15 -15.30 -5.51
C PHE A 36 5.92 -16.07 -6.01
N THR A 37 5.73 -17.29 -5.51
CA THR A 37 4.52 -18.12 -5.71
C THR A 37 3.96 -18.49 -4.35
N GLY A 38 2.74 -18.06 -4.05
CA GLY A 38 2.16 -18.28 -2.73
C GLY A 38 0.97 -17.38 -2.40
N PRO A 39 0.44 -17.51 -1.18
CA PRO A 39 -0.64 -16.66 -0.70
C PRO A 39 -0.16 -15.23 -0.50
N ARG A 40 -1.02 -14.25 -0.82
CA ARG A 40 -0.84 -12.84 -0.51
C ARG A 40 -2.03 -12.30 0.28
N VAL A 41 -1.76 -11.32 1.13
CA VAL A 41 -2.78 -10.54 1.83
C VAL A 41 -2.38 -9.07 1.74
N GLY A 42 -3.36 -8.21 1.50
CA GLY A 42 -3.19 -6.77 1.38
C GLY A 42 -4.20 -6.03 2.25
N VAL A 43 -3.83 -4.80 2.60
CA VAL A 43 -4.72 -3.87 3.31
C VAL A 43 -4.88 -2.64 2.43
N ILE A 44 -6.12 -2.23 2.20
CA ILE A 44 -6.47 -1.11 1.35
C ILE A 44 -6.93 0.04 2.24
N LEU A 45 -6.33 1.21 2.04
CA LEU A 45 -6.74 2.47 2.66
C LEU A 45 -6.76 3.55 1.59
N GLY A 46 -7.86 4.29 1.51
CA GLY A 46 -8.08 5.36 0.55
C GLY A 46 -8.82 6.53 1.18
N TYR A 47 -8.53 7.72 0.69
CA TYR A 47 -9.31 8.91 0.98
C TYR A 47 -9.66 9.58 -0.35
N ASP A 48 -10.94 9.69 -0.61
CA ASP A 48 -11.46 10.28 -1.83
C ASP A 48 -12.26 11.54 -1.52
N LYS A 49 -12.08 12.55 -2.36
CA LYS A 49 -12.79 13.83 -2.25
C LYS A 49 -13.29 14.26 -3.62
N LEU A 50 -14.60 14.25 -3.78
CA LEU A 50 -15.29 14.81 -4.95
C LEU A 50 -15.63 16.26 -4.64
N GLN A 51 -14.99 17.18 -5.37
CA GLN A 51 -15.24 18.61 -5.24
C GLN A 51 -15.70 19.18 -6.58
N PRO A 52 -16.74 20.03 -6.60
CA PRO A 52 -17.14 20.77 -7.78
C PRO A 52 -15.98 21.61 -8.32
N GLY A 53 -15.92 21.70 -9.65
CA GLY A 53 -14.97 22.56 -10.35
C GLY A 53 -15.12 24.01 -9.91
N ARG A 54 -14.01 24.74 -9.81
CA ARG A 54 -14.03 26.18 -9.53
C ARG A 54 -13.96 26.93 -10.85
N GLY A 55 -15.04 27.63 -11.20
CA GLY A 55 -15.11 28.42 -12.42
C GLY A 55 -16.15 29.53 -12.32
N PRO A 56 -16.04 30.58 -13.15
CA PRO A 56 -16.91 31.76 -13.10
C PRO A 56 -18.39 31.44 -13.37
N ASN A 57 -18.68 30.31 -14.03
CA ASN A 57 -20.03 29.84 -14.36
C ASN A 57 -20.40 28.54 -13.61
N SER A 58 -19.82 28.30 -12.43
CA SER A 58 -20.20 27.13 -11.62
C SER A 58 -21.41 27.46 -10.75
N ASP A 59 -22.56 26.86 -11.08
CA ASP A 59 -23.79 26.96 -10.27
C ASP A 59 -23.72 26.11 -8.97
N ILE A 60 -22.70 25.25 -8.88
CA ILE A 60 -22.44 24.44 -7.70
C ILE A 60 -21.35 25.11 -6.86
N GLY A 61 -21.73 25.54 -5.65
CA GLY A 61 -20.81 26.08 -4.65
C GLY A 61 -19.70 25.11 -4.30
N SER A 62 -18.47 25.62 -4.19
CA SER A 62 -17.26 24.82 -3.92
C SER A 62 -17.20 24.20 -2.51
N ASP A 63 -18.14 24.57 -1.64
CA ASP A 63 -18.40 24.04 -0.31
C ASP A 63 -19.21 22.74 -0.32
N ARG A 64 -19.99 22.50 -1.39
CA ARG A 64 -20.74 21.27 -1.63
C ARG A 64 -19.82 20.17 -2.13
N LYS A 65 -19.15 19.49 -1.21
CA LYS A 65 -18.20 18.40 -1.45
C LYS A 65 -18.71 17.09 -0.83
N ALA A 66 -18.34 15.97 -1.45
CA ALA A 66 -18.49 14.65 -0.85
C ALA A 66 -17.09 14.10 -0.61
N ASP A 67 -16.82 13.65 0.60
CA ASP A 67 -15.60 12.92 0.92
C ASP A 67 -15.92 11.56 1.54
N GLY A 68 -14.96 10.66 1.44
CA GLY A 68 -15.09 9.29 1.91
C GLY A 68 -13.76 8.72 2.33
N LEU A 69 -13.79 7.87 3.35
CA LEU A 69 -12.70 6.99 3.71
C LEU A 69 -13.04 5.59 3.19
N THR A 70 -12.15 5.03 2.39
CA THR A 70 -12.22 3.67 1.91
C THR A 70 -11.24 2.83 2.72
N TYR A 71 -11.71 1.73 3.28
CA TYR A 71 -10.87 0.75 3.95
C TYR A 71 -11.31 -0.66 3.57
N GLY A 72 -10.35 -1.56 3.48
CA GLY A 72 -10.60 -2.95 3.12
C GLY A 72 -9.35 -3.79 3.22
N GLY A 73 -9.46 -5.03 2.81
CA GLY A 73 -8.33 -5.89 2.57
C GLY A 73 -8.57 -6.68 1.29
N ASP A 74 -7.48 -7.20 0.75
CA ASP A 74 -7.51 -8.19 -0.31
C ASP A 74 -6.75 -9.43 0.16
N PHE A 75 -7.12 -10.56 -0.40
CA PHE A 75 -6.30 -11.77 -0.30
C PHE A 75 -6.25 -12.42 -1.67
N GLY A 76 -5.17 -13.15 -1.91
CA GLY A 76 -4.96 -13.75 -3.21
C GLY A 76 -3.93 -14.85 -3.19
N TYR A 77 -3.72 -15.42 -4.36
CA TYR A 77 -2.68 -16.39 -4.60
C TYR A 77 -2.02 -16.10 -5.94
N ASP A 78 -0.70 -15.97 -5.91
CA ASP A 78 0.10 -15.64 -7.08
C ASP A 78 0.93 -16.85 -7.51
N VAL A 79 1.06 -17.06 -8.83
CA VAL A 79 1.86 -18.12 -9.43
C VAL A 79 2.84 -17.50 -10.44
N ALA A 80 4.12 -17.75 -10.21
CA ALA A 80 5.16 -17.39 -11.15
C ALA A 80 5.30 -18.44 -12.26
N VAL A 81 5.09 -18.01 -13.50
CA VAL A 81 5.24 -18.82 -14.70
C VAL A 81 6.29 -18.17 -15.60
N ASN A 82 7.52 -18.71 -15.54
CA ASN A 82 8.68 -18.21 -16.27
C ASN A 82 9.00 -16.73 -15.95
N LYS A 83 8.61 -15.80 -16.83
CA LYS A 83 8.82 -14.35 -16.68
C LYS A 83 7.54 -13.59 -16.27
N PHE A 84 6.44 -14.31 -16.05
CA PHE A 84 5.15 -13.73 -15.70
C PHE A 84 4.75 -14.14 -14.29
N VAL A 85 3.96 -13.29 -13.64
CA VAL A 85 3.25 -13.62 -12.41
C VAL A 85 1.76 -13.46 -12.71
N ILE A 86 0.98 -14.49 -12.40
CA ILE A 86 -0.47 -14.50 -12.59
C ILE A 86 -1.08 -14.75 -11.23
N GLY A 87 -2.02 -13.91 -10.82
CA GLY A 87 -2.69 -14.00 -9.53
C GLY A 87 -4.20 -13.96 -9.65
N ALA A 88 -4.88 -14.58 -8.68
CA ALA A 88 -6.30 -14.41 -8.42
C ALA A 88 -6.48 -13.74 -7.05
N GLU A 89 -7.39 -12.78 -6.96
CA GLU A 89 -7.65 -11.97 -5.76
C GLU A 89 -9.14 -11.80 -5.48
N GLY A 90 -9.46 -11.42 -4.24
CA GLY A 90 -10.82 -11.10 -3.77
C GLY A 90 -10.84 -10.34 -2.46
#